data_AF-A0A838TQI3-F1
#
_entry.id   AF-A0A838TQI3-F1
#
_cell.length_a   1.000
_cell.length_b   1.000
_cell.length_c   1.000
_cell.angle_alpha   90.00
_cell.angle_beta   90.00
_cell.angle_gamma   90.00
#
_symmetry.space_group_name_H-M   'P 1'
#
loop_
_entity.id
_entity.type
_entity.pdbx_description
1 polymer ?
#
loop_
_entity_poly.entity_id
_entity_poly.type
_entity_poly.pdbx_seq_one_letter_code
_entity_poly.pdbx_strand_id
1 'polypeptide(L)'
;MPGTYYGKKKILNLEGGFITQKKATWSSSDGGISADYHNLNMWSIATFFDSPLDKNKGTALNAYLGYFNTDYGPGYLRYIGVMNPADGPTASATYFPGSHGNGLPMYGTGHVIYLQLGYLLKKDLIGKNNGTLMPYATLQTAKYDRLDKQMSVFNLGANWFIKGNTSKISFDYQNRPVYALAGNNLIRESSRKGQFVLQYQFFF
;
A
#
# COMPACT_ATOMS: atom_id res chain seq x y z
N MET A 1 -1.91 -6.53 19.04
CA MET A 1 -1.15 -5.45 19.72
C MET A 1 -1.19 -4.18 18.88
N PRO A 2 -1.34 -2.99 19.47
CA PRO A 2 -1.27 -1.73 18.73
C PRO A 2 0.17 -1.47 18.26
N GLY A 3 0.39 -1.29 16.96
CA GLY A 3 1.70 -0.96 16.37
C GLY A 3 2.12 0.51 16.55
N THR A 4 1.22 1.36 17.05
CA THR A 4 1.40 2.80 17.26
C THR A 4 1.09 3.15 18.72
N TYR A 5 1.83 4.08 19.31
CA TYR A 5 1.68 4.50 20.71
C TYR A 5 0.83 5.77 20.87
N TYR A 6 0.44 6.42 19.78
CA TYR A 6 -0.47 7.57 19.76
C TYR A 6 0.05 8.71 20.64
N GLY A 7 1.35 8.99 20.57
CA GLY A 7 2.02 10.03 21.35
C GLY A 7 2.17 9.75 22.84
N LYS A 8 1.84 8.54 23.34
CA LYS A 8 2.10 8.20 24.76
C LYS A 8 3.60 8.19 25.10
N LYS A 9 4.45 7.94 24.11
CA LYS A 9 5.91 7.92 24.22
C LYS A 9 6.53 8.49 22.94
N LYS A 10 7.78 8.92 23.02
CA LYS A 10 8.60 9.22 21.85
C LYS A 10 9.26 7.93 21.40
N ILE A 11 9.01 7.53 20.16
CA ILE A 11 9.48 6.28 19.58
C ILE A 11 10.10 6.61 18.22
N LEU A 12 11.30 6.10 18.00
CA LEU A 12 11.96 6.04 16.71
C LEU A 12 12.42 4.59 16.53
N ASN A 13 11.81 3.89 15.57
CA ASN A 13 12.21 2.54 15.20
C ASN A 13 12.91 2.58 13.85
N LEU A 14 14.01 1.84 13.74
CA LEU A 14 14.72 1.60 12.50
C LEU A 14 14.50 0.14 12.10
N GLU A 15 14.28 -0.09 10.82
CA GLU A 15 13.99 -1.40 10.25
C GLU A 15 14.98 -1.68 9.13
N GLY A 16 15.43 -2.93 9.08
CA GLY A 16 16.18 -3.48 7.96
C GLY A 16 15.88 -4.96 7.84
N GLY A 17 15.72 -5.45 6.62
CA GLY A 17 15.37 -6.85 6.38
C GLY A 17 15.82 -7.31 5.00
N PHE A 18 15.98 -8.61 4.85
CA PHE A 18 16.21 -9.24 3.56
C PHE A 18 15.58 -10.64 3.52
N ILE A 19 15.23 -11.07 2.31
CA ILE A 19 14.71 -12.40 2.01
C ILE A 19 15.45 -12.91 0.78
N THR A 20 16.00 -14.12 0.86
CA THR A 20 16.59 -14.79 -0.30
C THR A 20 16.05 -16.21 -0.41
N GLN A 21 15.68 -16.62 -1.61
CA GLN A 21 15.26 -17.98 -1.89
C GLN A 21 15.75 -18.39 -3.27
N LYS A 22 16.50 -19.50 -3.33
CA LYS A 22 17.02 -20.03 -4.59
C LYS A 22 15.90 -20.63 -5.43
N LYS A 23 15.94 -20.39 -6.75
CA LYS A 23 14.99 -20.94 -7.74
C LYS A 23 13.51 -20.78 -7.32
N ALA A 24 13.16 -19.62 -6.78
CA ALA A 24 11.84 -19.36 -6.20
C ALA A 24 10.79 -19.01 -7.26
N THR A 25 11.23 -18.43 -8.38
CA THR A 25 10.37 -18.04 -9.50
C THR A 25 10.94 -18.55 -10.81
N TRP A 26 10.12 -18.52 -11.87
CA TRP A 26 10.56 -18.92 -13.20
C TRP A 26 9.87 -18.07 -14.27
N SER A 27 10.52 -17.95 -15.41
CA SER A 27 9.97 -17.38 -16.65
C SER A 27 10.09 -18.38 -17.79
N SER A 28 9.37 -18.14 -18.89
CA SER A 28 9.49 -18.92 -20.12
C SER A 28 9.29 -18.01 -21.33
N SER A 29 10.12 -18.19 -22.34
CA SER A 29 9.99 -17.55 -23.67
C SER A 29 9.26 -18.43 -24.69
N ASP A 30 8.99 -19.69 -24.36
CA ASP A 30 8.44 -20.71 -25.26
C ASP A 30 7.05 -21.20 -24.84
N GLY A 31 6.31 -20.38 -24.09
CA GLY A 31 4.92 -20.68 -23.69
C GLY A 31 4.79 -21.69 -22.55
N GLY A 32 5.86 -21.89 -21.79
CA GLY A 32 5.89 -22.76 -20.60
C GLY A 32 6.53 -24.13 -20.84
N ILE A 33 7.19 -24.36 -21.98
CA ILE A 33 7.87 -25.63 -22.30
C ILE A 33 9.19 -25.72 -21.51
N SER A 34 9.96 -24.64 -21.50
CA SER A 34 11.21 -24.53 -20.73
C SER A 34 11.04 -23.54 -19.57
N ALA A 35 11.56 -23.89 -18.40
CA ALA A 35 11.54 -23.03 -17.22
C ALA A 35 12.93 -22.46 -16.92
N ASP A 36 13.05 -21.14 -17.07
CA ASP A 36 14.22 -20.39 -16.63
C ASP A 36 14.02 -19.97 -15.18
N TYR A 37 14.68 -20.65 -14.25
CA TYR A 37 14.53 -20.39 -12.82
C TYR A 37 15.36 -19.20 -12.35
N HIS A 38 14.75 -18.35 -11.53
CA HIS A 38 15.35 -17.16 -10.95
C HIS A 38 15.37 -17.25 -9.42
N ASN A 39 16.37 -16.63 -8.82
CA ASN A 39 16.40 -16.46 -7.36
C ASN A 39 15.51 -15.27 -6.99
N LEU A 40 14.82 -15.39 -5.86
CA LEU A 40 14.09 -14.28 -5.26
C LEU A 40 15.02 -13.62 -4.25
N ASN A 41 15.23 -12.32 -4.41
CA ASN A 41 16.08 -11.51 -3.53
C ASN A 41 15.38 -10.20 -3.20
N MET A 42 14.98 -10.02 -1.96
CA MET A 42 14.36 -8.78 -1.51
C MET A 42 15.12 -8.23 -0.33
N TRP A 43 15.17 -6.90 -0.24
CA TRP A 43 15.64 -6.23 0.95
C TRP A 43 14.94 -4.89 1.13
N SER A 44 14.94 -4.41 2.37
CA SER A 44 14.30 -3.15 2.72
C SER A 44 15.04 -2.47 3.85
N ILE A 45 14.84 -1.15 3.90
CA ILE A 45 15.12 -0.32 5.06
C ILE A 45 13.92 0.57 5.30
N ALA A 46 13.57 0.79 6.56
CA ALA A 46 12.50 1.71 6.90
C ALA A 46 12.73 2.38 8.25
N THR A 47 11.98 3.43 8.49
CA THR A 47 11.94 4.13 9.77
C THR A 47 10.49 4.43 10.15
N PHE A 48 10.21 4.34 11.43
CA PHE A 48 8.94 4.69 12.02
C PHE A 48 9.15 5.66 13.17
N PHE A 49 8.38 6.74 13.18
CA PHE A 49 8.42 7.79 14.18
C PHE A 49 7.03 8.02 14.77
N ASP A 50 6.93 8.03 16.09
CA ASP A 50 5.73 8.41 16.84
C ASP A 50 6.14 9.31 18.00
N SER A 51 5.58 10.52 18.08
CA SER A 51 5.88 11.45 19.16
C SER A 51 4.66 12.27 19.57
N PRO A 52 4.46 12.51 20.89
CA PRO A 52 3.56 13.56 21.33
C PRO A 52 4.04 14.92 20.83
N LEU A 53 3.09 15.77 20.45
CA LEU A 53 3.34 17.18 20.12
C LEU A 53 2.91 18.09 21.26
N ASP A 54 1.70 17.89 21.77
CA ASP A 54 1.19 18.56 22.97
C ASP A 54 0.58 17.50 23.91
N LYS A 55 1.27 17.26 25.03
CA LYS A 55 0.83 16.27 26.03
C LYS A 55 -0.46 16.68 26.73
N ASN A 56 -0.71 17.98 26.89
CA ASN A 56 -1.90 18.49 27.57
C ASN A 56 -3.13 18.33 26.67
N LYS A 57 -2.98 18.60 25.37
CA LYS A 57 -4.05 18.37 24.37
C LYS A 57 -4.15 16.91 23.93
N GLY A 58 -3.12 16.11 24.15
CA GLY A 58 -3.04 14.71 23.71
C GLY A 58 -2.84 14.56 22.20
N THR A 59 -2.16 15.51 21.55
CA THR A 59 -1.87 15.43 20.10
C THR A 59 -0.56 14.69 19.83
N ALA A 60 -0.47 14.04 18.67
CA ALA A 60 0.69 13.25 18.29
C ALA A 60 0.94 13.28 16.78
N LEU A 61 2.20 13.06 16.39
CA LEU A 61 2.61 12.86 15.01
C LEU A 61 3.08 11.42 14.84
N ASN A 62 2.63 10.78 13.76
CA ASN A 62 3.11 9.50 13.29
C ASN A 62 3.66 9.67 11.87
N ALA A 63 4.84 9.11 11.62
CA ALA A 63 5.43 9.05 10.29
C ALA A 63 6.09 7.68 10.06
N TYR A 64 5.96 7.18 8.85
CA TYR A 64 6.67 5.99 8.37
C TYR A 64 7.25 6.28 6.99
N LEU A 65 8.50 5.88 6.78
CA LEU A 65 9.16 5.93 5.48
C LEU A 65 9.92 4.63 5.26
N GLY A 66 9.60 3.93 4.17
CA GLY A 66 10.27 2.69 3.79
C GLY A 66 10.76 2.73 2.35
N TYR A 67 11.92 2.14 2.12
CA TYR A 67 12.45 1.81 0.81
C TYR A 67 12.58 0.29 0.69
N PHE A 68 12.07 -0.26 -0.41
CA PHE A 68 12.04 -1.69 -0.66
C PHE A 68 12.62 -1.96 -2.05
N ASN A 69 13.58 -2.87 -2.12
CA ASN A 69 14.08 -3.44 -3.35
C ASN A 69 13.53 -4.86 -3.47
N THR A 70 12.68 -5.09 -4.45
CA THR A 70 12.00 -6.37 -4.63
C THR A 70 12.46 -7.02 -5.93
N ASP A 71 13.14 -8.16 -5.85
CA ASP A 71 13.46 -9.00 -7.00
C ASP A 71 12.69 -10.32 -6.95
N TYR A 72 11.65 -10.40 -7.78
CA TYR A 72 10.85 -11.60 -7.99
C TYR A 72 11.27 -12.33 -9.30
N GLY A 73 12.31 -11.87 -9.99
CA GLY A 73 12.68 -12.31 -11.33
C GLY A 73 12.17 -11.39 -12.44
N PRO A 74 12.64 -11.58 -13.69
CA PRO A 74 12.45 -10.63 -14.77
C PRO A 74 10.98 -10.35 -15.10
N GLY A 75 10.60 -9.07 -15.10
CA GLY A 75 9.28 -8.62 -15.54
C GLY A 75 8.10 -9.10 -14.68
N TYR A 76 8.35 -9.65 -13.48
CA TYR A 76 7.29 -10.04 -12.57
C TYR A 76 6.45 -8.83 -12.17
N LEU A 77 5.13 -8.95 -12.32
CA LEU A 77 4.17 -7.94 -11.89
C LEU A 77 2.86 -8.63 -11.51
N ARG A 78 2.37 -8.34 -10.32
CA ARG A 78 1.13 -8.87 -9.80
C ARG A 78 0.19 -7.74 -9.44
N TYR A 79 -0.98 -7.76 -10.08
CA TYR A 79 -2.10 -6.93 -9.67
C TYR A 79 -2.82 -7.55 -8.47
N ILE A 80 -3.16 -6.71 -7.50
CA ILE A 80 -4.02 -7.08 -6.38
C ILE A 80 -5.12 -6.03 -6.27
N GLY A 81 -6.34 -6.49 -5.98
CA GLY A 81 -7.47 -5.65 -5.65
C GLY A 81 -8.35 -6.36 -4.64
N VAL A 82 -9.24 -5.60 -4.00
CA VAL A 82 -10.32 -6.18 -3.19
C VAL A 82 -11.26 -6.93 -4.14
N MET A 83 -11.74 -8.11 -3.73
CA MET A 83 -12.76 -8.82 -4.50
C MET A 83 -13.95 -7.90 -4.74
N ASN A 84 -14.27 -7.69 -6.01
CA ASN A 84 -15.36 -6.83 -6.43
C ASN A 84 -16.24 -7.59 -7.44
N PRO A 85 -17.55 -7.27 -7.52
CA PRO A 85 -18.39 -7.78 -8.59
C PRO A 85 -17.77 -7.37 -9.93
N ALA A 86 -17.63 -8.35 -10.82
CA ALA A 86 -17.18 -8.13 -12.18
C ALA A 86 -18.13 -8.87 -13.13
N ASP A 87 -18.49 -8.19 -14.22
CA ASP A 87 -19.00 -8.79 -15.43
C ASP A 87 -17.85 -9.48 -16.18
N GLY A 88 -18.16 -10.58 -16.87
CA GLY A 88 -17.18 -11.30 -17.68
C GLY A 88 -16.64 -10.39 -18.80
N PRO A 89 -15.39 -10.61 -19.27
CA PRO A 89 -14.83 -9.77 -20.32
C PRO A 89 -15.69 -9.87 -21.58
N THR A 90 -15.91 -8.74 -22.26
CA THR A 90 -16.33 -8.76 -23.65
C THR A 90 -15.27 -9.50 -24.47
N ALA A 91 -15.70 -10.44 -25.33
CA ALA A 91 -14.82 -11.40 -26.01
C ALA A 91 -13.67 -10.79 -26.84
N SER A 92 -13.69 -9.47 -27.10
CA SER A 92 -12.69 -8.71 -27.86
C SER A 92 -11.70 -7.92 -27.00
N ALA A 93 -11.85 -7.87 -25.67
CA ALA A 93 -11.03 -7.01 -24.83
C ALA A 93 -9.79 -7.75 -24.28
N THR A 94 -8.60 -7.30 -24.67
CA THR A 94 -7.32 -7.82 -24.16
C THR A 94 -6.90 -7.04 -22.91
N TYR A 95 -7.01 -7.67 -21.74
CA TYR A 95 -6.60 -7.07 -20.46
C TYR A 95 -5.41 -7.81 -19.86
N PHE A 96 -4.64 -7.09 -19.03
CA PHE A 96 -3.62 -7.75 -18.21
C PHE A 96 -4.31 -8.54 -17.09
N PRO A 97 -3.87 -9.78 -16.80
CA PRO A 97 -4.49 -10.59 -15.77
C PRO A 97 -4.58 -9.87 -14.41
N GLY A 98 -5.78 -9.83 -13.83
CA GLY A 98 -6.04 -9.20 -12.54
C GLY A 98 -6.10 -7.67 -12.53
N SER A 99 -5.99 -6.99 -13.68
CA SER A 99 -6.04 -5.51 -13.75
C SER A 99 -7.44 -4.90 -13.68
N HIS A 100 -8.48 -5.72 -13.55
CA HIS A 100 -9.87 -5.28 -13.58
C HIS A 100 -10.31 -4.62 -12.28
N GLY A 101 -11.34 -3.79 -12.36
CA GLY A 101 -12.01 -3.23 -11.20
C GLY A 101 -11.08 -2.40 -10.29
N ASN A 102 -10.95 -2.84 -9.04
CA ASN A 102 -10.12 -2.18 -8.03
C ASN A 102 -8.66 -2.66 -7.98
N GLY A 103 -8.24 -3.49 -8.94
CA GLY A 103 -6.86 -3.93 -9.08
C GLY A 103 -5.88 -2.77 -9.26
N LEU A 104 -4.72 -2.88 -8.63
CA LEU A 104 -3.53 -2.07 -8.89
C LEU A 104 -2.29 -2.96 -8.98
N PRO A 105 -1.24 -2.56 -9.71
CA PRO A 105 0.00 -3.33 -9.82
C PRO A 105 0.79 -3.23 -8.50
N MET A 106 0.39 -3.99 -7.50
CA MET A 106 0.86 -3.81 -6.12
C MET A 106 2.26 -4.37 -5.88
N TYR A 107 2.60 -5.52 -6.50
CA TYR A 107 3.89 -6.19 -6.33
C TYR A 107 4.57 -6.37 -7.68
N GLY A 108 5.86 -6.06 -7.77
CA GLY A 108 6.64 -6.26 -8.98
C GLY A 108 8.14 -6.24 -8.71
N THR A 109 8.91 -6.69 -9.70
CA THR A 109 10.38 -6.55 -9.66
C THR A 109 10.77 -5.09 -9.88
N GLY A 110 11.51 -4.51 -8.94
CA GLY A 110 11.96 -3.12 -8.97
C GLY A 110 12.12 -2.49 -7.59
N HIS A 111 11.85 -1.18 -7.52
CA HIS A 111 12.03 -0.38 -6.30
C HIS A 111 10.73 0.29 -5.88
N VAL A 112 10.43 0.25 -4.58
CA VAL A 112 9.24 0.84 -3.97
C VAL A 112 9.63 1.77 -2.83
N ILE A 113 9.04 2.95 -2.80
CA ILE A 113 9.06 3.86 -1.65
C ILE A 113 7.64 3.95 -1.10
N TYR A 114 7.51 3.81 0.21
CA TYR A 114 6.25 3.97 0.94
C TYR A 114 6.40 5.04 2.01
N LEU A 115 5.53 6.04 1.98
CA LEU A 115 5.44 7.12 2.96
C LEU A 115 4.04 7.10 3.57
N GLN A 116 3.97 7.23 4.89
CA GLN A 116 2.72 7.44 5.62
C GLN A 116 2.92 8.51 6.67
N LEU A 117 1.98 9.46 6.75
CA LEU A 117 1.94 10.52 7.74
C LEU A 117 0.56 10.53 8.40
N GLY A 118 0.52 10.65 9.72
CA GLY A 118 -0.71 10.72 10.50
C GLY A 118 -0.59 11.74 11.62
N TYR A 119 -1.65 12.52 11.84
CA TYR A 119 -1.69 13.52 12.91
C TYR A 119 -2.87 13.24 13.83
N LEU A 120 -2.59 12.89 15.09
CA LEU A 120 -3.61 12.65 16.09
C LEU A 120 -4.11 13.99 16.63
N LEU A 121 -5.39 14.26 16.44
CA LEU A 121 -6.06 15.44 16.98
C LEU A 121 -6.25 15.33 18.50
N LYS A 122 -6.60 16.45 19.12
CA LYS A 122 -6.76 16.56 20.58
C LYS A 122 -7.67 15.45 21.13
N LYS A 123 -7.39 15.01 22.36
CA LYS A 123 -8.24 14.05 23.06
C LYS A 123 -9.67 14.57 23.13
N ASP A 124 -10.65 13.67 23.02
CA ASP A 124 -12.08 13.98 23.11
C ASP A 124 -12.55 15.05 22.10
N LEU A 125 -11.93 15.10 20.91
CA LEU A 125 -12.29 16.06 19.86
C LEU A 125 -13.78 16.00 19.49
N ILE A 126 -14.37 14.80 19.50
CA ILE A 126 -15.78 14.56 19.12
C ILE A 126 -16.70 14.56 20.36
N GLY A 127 -16.23 15.19 21.44
CA GLY A 127 -16.93 15.22 22.73
C GLY A 127 -16.38 14.20 23.72
N LYS A 128 -16.75 14.39 24.98
CA LYS A 128 -16.25 13.61 26.11
C LYS A 128 -16.60 12.14 25.91
N ASN A 129 -15.59 11.26 25.98
CA ASN A 129 -15.70 9.80 25.80
C ASN A 129 -16.09 9.33 24.38
N ASN A 130 -16.17 10.23 23.39
CA ASN A 130 -16.42 9.86 21.99
C ASN A 130 -15.13 9.74 21.17
N GLY A 131 -13.98 9.86 21.81
CA GLY A 131 -12.69 9.61 21.20
C GLY A 131 -12.11 10.78 20.41
N THR A 132 -11.20 10.47 19.50
CA THR A 132 -10.46 11.45 18.69
C THR A 132 -10.35 11.02 17.23
N LEU A 133 -9.91 11.94 16.38
CA LEU A 133 -9.65 11.72 14.97
C LEU A 133 -8.14 11.74 14.69
N MET A 134 -7.72 10.96 13.70
CA MET A 134 -6.39 11.00 13.13
C MET A 134 -6.50 11.02 11.60
N PRO A 135 -6.53 12.21 10.98
CA PRO A 135 -6.27 12.32 9.55
C PRO A 135 -4.89 11.73 9.22
N TYR A 136 -4.80 11.15 8.04
CA TYR A 136 -3.57 10.59 7.51
C TYR A 136 -3.50 10.74 5.99
N ALA A 137 -2.28 10.66 5.49
CA ALA A 137 -1.96 10.61 4.07
C ALA A 137 -0.92 9.51 3.83
N THR A 138 -1.03 8.80 2.71
CA THR A 138 0.00 7.85 2.29
C THR A 138 0.36 8.04 0.83
N LEU A 139 1.60 7.69 0.50
CA LEU A 139 2.13 7.66 -0.86
C LEU A 139 2.93 6.37 -1.03
N GLN A 140 2.51 5.54 -1.97
CA GLN A 140 3.30 4.44 -2.48
C GLN A 140 3.76 4.78 -3.88
N THR A 141 5.06 4.81 -4.12
CA THR A 141 5.60 5.01 -5.47
C THR A 141 6.57 3.90 -5.83
N ALA A 142 6.39 3.30 -7.00
CA ALA A 142 7.12 2.13 -7.43
C ALA A 142 7.58 2.25 -8.88
N LYS A 143 8.86 1.97 -9.13
CA LYS A 143 9.42 1.79 -10.47
C LYS A 143 9.62 0.29 -10.68
N TYR A 144 8.70 -0.32 -11.41
CA TYR A 144 8.75 -1.75 -11.75
C TYR A 144 9.19 -1.95 -13.19
N ASP A 145 9.94 -3.03 -13.44
CA ASP A 145 10.49 -3.36 -14.75
C ASP A 145 9.41 -3.52 -15.83
N ARG A 146 8.25 -4.03 -15.43
CA ARG A 146 7.14 -4.35 -16.34
C ARG A 146 6.30 -3.15 -16.76
N LEU A 147 6.40 -2.03 -16.05
CA LEU A 147 5.61 -0.81 -16.28
C LEU A 147 6.42 0.22 -17.06
N ASP A 148 5.80 0.85 -18.07
CA ASP A 148 6.45 1.93 -18.85
C ASP A 148 6.79 3.17 -18.00
N LYS A 149 5.96 3.44 -16.99
CA LYS A 149 6.05 4.61 -16.12
C LYS A 149 5.80 4.23 -14.68
N GLN A 150 6.43 4.99 -13.79
CA GLN A 150 6.31 4.85 -12.35
C GLN A 150 4.84 4.80 -11.91
N MET A 151 4.54 3.81 -11.06
CA MET A 151 3.26 3.70 -10.36
C MET A 151 3.33 4.61 -9.14
N SER A 152 2.35 5.49 -8.96
CA SER A 152 2.24 6.30 -7.74
C SER A 152 0.80 6.29 -7.25
N VAL A 153 0.56 5.68 -6.10
CA VAL A 153 -0.73 5.56 -5.44
C VAL A 153 -0.73 6.48 -4.23
N PHE A 154 -1.78 7.27 -4.11
CA PHE A 154 -1.94 8.23 -3.04
C PHE A 154 -3.23 7.97 -2.29
N ASN A 155 -3.18 8.02 -0.97
CA ASN A 155 -4.37 7.92 -0.14
C ASN A 155 -4.48 9.12 0.80
N LEU A 156 -5.72 9.53 1.05
CA LEU A 156 -6.11 10.45 2.12
C LEU A 156 -7.23 9.83 2.92
N GLY A 157 -7.10 9.86 4.23
CA GLY A 157 -8.11 9.27 5.09
C GLY A 157 -8.11 9.85 6.49
N ALA A 158 -9.02 9.31 7.30
CA ALA A 158 -9.09 9.61 8.72
C ALA A 158 -9.50 8.37 9.50
N ASN A 159 -8.88 8.18 10.65
CA ASN A 159 -9.30 7.21 11.65
C ASN A 159 -10.08 7.93 12.75
N TRP A 160 -11.29 7.48 13.04
CA TRP A 160 -12.02 7.83 14.25
C TRP A 160 -11.81 6.76 15.31
N PHE A 161 -11.00 7.10 16.31
CA PHE A 161 -10.69 6.26 17.45
C PHE A 161 -11.71 6.50 18.56
N ILE A 162 -12.82 5.76 18.56
CA ILE A 162 -13.87 5.85 19.60
C ILE A 162 -13.29 5.41 20.95
N LYS A 163 -12.63 4.24 20.97
CA LYS A 163 -11.94 3.70 22.13
C LYS A 163 -10.54 3.19 21.74
N GLY A 164 -9.72 4.08 21.20
CA GLY A 164 -8.41 3.69 20.64
C GLY A 164 -8.57 2.62 19.56
N ASN A 165 -7.81 1.53 19.66
CA ASN A 165 -7.89 0.42 18.70
C ASN A 165 -8.97 -0.63 19.00
N THR A 166 -9.67 -0.51 20.13
CA THR A 166 -10.76 -1.42 20.51
C THR A 166 -12.01 -1.19 19.66
N SER A 167 -12.31 0.07 19.33
CA SER A 167 -13.40 0.43 18.44
C SER A 167 -12.98 1.63 17.61
N LYS A 168 -12.94 1.44 16.29
CA LYS A 168 -12.41 2.42 15.34
C LYS A 168 -13.17 2.37 14.02
N ILE A 169 -13.52 3.54 13.49
CA ILE A 169 -13.99 3.69 12.11
C ILE A 169 -12.86 4.31 11.29
N SER A 170 -12.60 3.79 10.09
CA SER A 170 -11.56 4.29 9.19
C SER A 170 -12.19 4.62 7.84
N PHE A 171 -11.95 5.83 7.38
CA PHE A 171 -12.31 6.26 6.04
C PHE A 171 -11.03 6.50 5.23
N ASP A 172 -11.03 6.08 3.97
CA ASP A 172 -9.91 6.20 3.05
C ASP A 172 -10.43 6.53 1.65
N TYR A 173 -9.82 7.53 1.02
CA TYR A 173 -9.88 7.76 -0.41
C TYR A 173 -8.53 7.44 -1.02
N GLN A 174 -8.53 6.51 -1.97
CA GLN A 174 -7.36 6.13 -2.74
C GLN A 174 -7.46 6.65 -4.18
N ASN A 175 -6.34 7.14 -4.70
CA ASN A 175 -6.18 7.52 -6.09
C ASN A 175 -4.99 6.78 -6.72
N ARG A 176 -5.23 6.05 -7.82
CA ARG A 176 -4.23 5.18 -8.45
C ARG A 176 -4.14 5.37 -9.98
N PRO A 177 -2.97 5.14 -10.60
CA PRO A 177 -2.83 5.11 -12.05
C PRO A 177 -3.46 3.84 -12.65
N VAL A 178 -3.77 3.91 -13.94
CA VAL A 178 -4.21 2.75 -14.74
C VAL A 178 -3.19 2.51 -15.84
N TYR A 179 -3.03 1.24 -16.20
CA TYR A 179 -2.17 0.82 -17.31
C TYR A 179 -2.99 -0.03 -18.27
N ALA A 180 -2.88 0.28 -19.56
CA ALA A 180 -3.50 -0.47 -20.63
C ALA A 180 -2.45 -1.36 -21.31
N LEU A 181 -2.89 -2.51 -21.79
CA LEU A 181 -2.05 -3.39 -22.58
C LEU A 181 -1.95 -2.86 -24.01
N ALA A 182 -0.72 -2.61 -24.49
CA ALA A 182 -0.42 -2.24 -25.88
C ALA A 182 0.61 -3.23 -26.43
N GLY A 183 0.13 -4.24 -27.16
CA GLY A 183 0.93 -5.40 -27.52
C GLY A 183 1.36 -6.16 -26.25
N ASN A 184 2.67 -6.32 -26.06
CA ASN A 184 3.22 -6.92 -24.83
C ASN A 184 3.51 -5.89 -23.73
N ASN A 185 3.35 -4.59 -23.97
CA ASN A 185 3.74 -3.54 -23.03
C ASN A 185 2.56 -3.05 -22.18
N LEU A 186 2.83 -2.65 -20.93
CA LEU A 186 1.86 -1.97 -20.08
C LEU A 186 2.15 -0.48 -20.12
N ILE A 187 1.26 0.26 -20.77
CA ILE A 187 1.38 1.71 -20.97
C ILE A 187 0.46 2.44 -20.02
N ARG A 188 1.00 3.38 -19.24
CA ARG A 188 0.21 4.18 -18.31
C ARG A 188 -0.75 5.10 -19.05
N GLU A 189 -2.02 5.01 -18.70
CA GLU A 189 -3.04 5.94 -19.19
C GLU A 189 -2.86 7.34 -18.57
N SER A 190 -3.42 8.35 -19.23
CA SER A 190 -3.58 9.68 -18.64
C SER A 190 -4.62 9.68 -17.51
N SER A 191 -5.59 8.77 -17.59
CA SER A 191 -6.67 8.63 -16.62
C SER A 191 -6.17 7.98 -15.31
N ARG A 192 -6.80 8.36 -14.19
CA ARG A 192 -6.56 7.79 -12.86
C ARG A 192 -7.89 7.37 -12.25
N LYS A 193 -7.88 6.32 -11.43
CA LYS A 193 -9.09 5.78 -10.79
C LYS A 193 -9.07 6.09 -9.29
N GLY A 194 -10.26 6.39 -8.76
CA GLY A 194 -10.50 6.63 -7.34
C GLY A 194 -11.22 5.46 -6.68
N GLN A 195 -11.01 5.28 -5.38
CA GLN A 195 -11.74 4.32 -4.55
C GLN A 195 -11.99 4.93 -3.17
N PHE A 196 -13.17 4.67 -2.61
CA PHE A 196 -13.48 4.96 -1.21
C PHE A 196 -13.58 3.66 -0.43
N VAL A 197 -13.04 3.64 0.79
CA VAL A 197 -13.15 2.53 1.72
C VAL A 197 -13.64 3.08 3.06
N LEU A 198 -14.69 2.45 3.59
CA LEU A 198 -15.13 2.63 4.96
C LEU A 198 -14.99 1.30 5.69
N GLN A 199 -14.28 1.32 6.82
CA GLN A 199 -14.03 0.14 7.62
C GLN A 199 -14.39 0.41 9.07
N TYR A 200 -15.16 -0.49 9.67
CA TYR A 200 -15.32 -0.55 11.12
C TYR A 200 -14.46 -1.69 11.67
N GLN A 201 -13.68 -1.39 12.71
CA GLN A 201 -12.89 -2.35 13.45
C GLN A 201 -13.40 -2.42 14.90
N PHE A 202 -13.63 -3.64 15.37
CA PHE A 202 -13.95 -3.96 16.75
C PHE A 202 -13.01 -5.06 17.27
N PHE A 203 -12.51 -4.92 18.48
CA PHE A 203 -11.61 -5.86 19.15
C PHE A 203 -12.03 -6.02 20.61
N PHE A 204 -12.02 -7.25 21.13
CA PHE A 204 -12.41 -7.60 22.50
C PHE A 204 -11.19 -7.70 23.44
#